data_AF-A0A2P6W308-F1
#
_entry.id   AF-A0A2P6W308-F1
#
_cell.length_a   1.000
_cell.length_b   1.000
_cell.length_c   1.000
_cell.angle_alpha   90.00
_cell.angle_beta   90.00
_cell.angle_gamma   90.00
#
_symmetry.space_group_name_H-M   'P 1'
#
loop_
_entity.id
_entity.type
_entity.pdbx_description
1 polymer ?
#
loop_
_entity_poly.entity_id
_entity_poly.type
_entity_poly.pdbx_seq_one_letter_code
_entity_poly.pdbx_strand_id
1 'polypeptide(L)'
;MKKKQGKISKGQINIEFLAAAGLFLIAIVGLITSSSVLPQYSSSTENMDLHLEAKTFTEQLITEEGRHSFGGGGENWEKNSSTVENTEAVGIASDYHVIERSKLDALQTATVGGNTGLNYSEFKNITRVENQYRFNFVWLPTVQTNYSFQKTQPPADPNIIEPKTKKYQNAGNSVHYGSVDLNGLTYNMLATSHQGIYDSLYVEEGNWNFSNSNSKEPYAPGEKIVENDFYVGSFQNRENDRGSLVIIRRKIKDFGPTVNRNTEVTTFDRFAVLEGEPVRIEVTAW
;
A
#
# COMPACT_ATOMS: atom_id res chain seq x y z
N MET A 1 -12.55 -48.96 0.42
CA MET A 1 -11.85 -48.36 -0.74
C MET A 1 -11.36 -46.96 -0.37
N LYS A 2 -10.18 -46.59 -0.87
CA LYS A 2 -9.32 -45.47 -0.47
C LYS A 2 -9.91 -44.06 -0.73
N LYS A 3 -9.48 -43.12 0.13
CA LYS A 3 -9.59 -41.64 0.04
C LYS A 3 -9.19 -41.08 -1.34
N LYS A 4 -9.81 -39.94 -1.72
CA LYS A 4 -9.13 -38.85 -2.43
C LYS A 4 -9.51 -37.51 -1.82
N GLN A 5 -8.63 -37.01 -0.94
CA GLN A 5 -8.49 -35.58 -0.65
C GLN A 5 -7.87 -34.91 -1.88
N GLY A 6 -8.53 -33.89 -2.44
CA GLY A 6 -7.89 -32.98 -3.38
C GLY A 6 -6.89 -32.11 -2.63
N LYS A 7 -5.60 -32.31 -2.91
CA LYS A 7 -4.52 -31.40 -2.50
C LYS A 7 -4.69 -30.08 -3.28
N ILE A 8 -4.96 -28.99 -2.58
CA ILE A 8 -4.71 -27.66 -3.14
C ILE A 8 -3.19 -27.47 -3.10
N SER A 9 -2.61 -27.34 -4.28
CA SER A 9 -1.17 -27.21 -4.51
C SER A 9 -0.66 -25.89 -3.94
N LYS A 10 0.09 -25.95 -2.84
CA LYS A 10 0.92 -24.85 -2.30
C LYS A 10 2.08 -24.42 -3.24
N GLY A 11 2.07 -24.85 -4.51
CA GLY A 11 3.17 -24.67 -5.45
C GLY A 11 3.01 -23.52 -6.45
N GLN A 12 1.84 -22.89 -6.55
CA GLN A 12 1.58 -21.88 -7.59
C GLN A 12 1.79 -20.43 -7.13
N ILE A 13 1.65 -20.16 -5.82
CA ILE A 13 1.85 -18.82 -5.24
C ILE A 13 3.33 -18.41 -5.19
N ASN A 14 4.26 -19.37 -5.26
CA ASN A 14 5.69 -19.08 -5.16
C ASN A 14 6.34 -18.59 -6.47
N ILE A 15 5.87 -19.02 -7.65
CA ILE A 15 6.55 -18.68 -8.90
C ILE A 15 6.26 -17.24 -9.34
N GLU A 16 5.05 -16.74 -9.10
CA GLU A 16 4.66 -15.36 -9.45
C GLU A 16 5.30 -14.33 -8.49
N PHE A 17 5.46 -14.67 -7.21
CA PHE A 17 6.22 -13.86 -6.25
C PHE A 17 7.73 -13.85 -6.55
N LEU A 18 8.31 -15.00 -6.93
CA LEU A 18 9.72 -15.06 -7.36
C LEU A 18 9.96 -14.31 -8.68
N ALA A 19 9.02 -14.32 -9.62
CA ALA A 19 9.12 -13.57 -10.87
C ALA A 19 9.05 -12.04 -10.63
N ALA A 20 8.17 -11.60 -9.72
CA ALA A 20 8.07 -10.19 -9.33
C ALA A 20 9.33 -9.71 -8.57
N ALA A 21 9.88 -10.53 -7.67
CA ALA A 21 11.13 -10.24 -6.97
C ALA A 21 12.34 -10.23 -7.92
N GLY A 22 12.37 -11.12 -8.92
CA GLY A 22 13.41 -11.15 -9.95
C GLY A 22 13.44 -9.91 -10.85
N LEU A 23 12.27 -9.40 -11.26
CA LEU A 23 12.16 -8.18 -12.06
C LEU A 23 12.57 -6.93 -11.26
N PHE A 24 12.28 -6.89 -9.95
CA PHE A 24 12.70 -5.80 -9.07
C PHE A 24 14.22 -5.75 -8.88
N LEU A 25 14.89 -6.91 -8.75
CA LEU A 25 16.34 -6.97 -8.62
C LEU A 25 17.08 -6.56 -9.91
N ILE A 26 16.56 -6.88 -11.09
CA ILE A 26 17.15 -6.47 -12.38
C ILE A 26 17.03 -4.94 -12.56
N ALA A 27 15.93 -4.33 -12.11
CA ALA A 27 15.76 -2.87 -12.13
C ALA A 27 16.75 -2.15 -11.20
N ILE A 28 17.12 -2.77 -10.07
CA ILE A 28 18.10 -2.21 -9.12
C ILE A 28 19.54 -2.35 -9.64
N VAL A 29 19.90 -3.47 -10.29
CA VAL A 29 21.24 -3.66 -10.86
C VAL A 29 21.51 -2.66 -12.00
N GLY A 30 20.49 -2.29 -12.77
CA GLY A 30 20.59 -1.25 -13.80
C GLY A 30 20.88 0.17 -13.26
N LEU A 31 20.60 0.43 -11.98
CA LEU A 31 20.89 1.72 -11.33
C LEU A 31 22.30 1.79 -10.72
N ILE A 32 22.97 0.66 -10.51
CA ILE A 32 24.27 0.59 -9.81
C ILE A 32 25.46 0.79 -10.79
N THR A 33 25.27 0.69 -12.10
CA THR A 33 26.37 0.73 -13.08
C THR A 33 26.75 2.13 -13.60
N SER A 34 26.23 3.21 -13.03
CA SER A 34 26.53 4.58 -13.50
C SER A 34 26.88 5.57 -12.39
N SER A 35 28.09 5.44 -11.82
CA SER A 35 29.00 6.57 -11.53
C SER A 35 30.25 6.11 -10.78
N SER A 36 31.40 6.18 -11.43
CA SER A 36 32.71 5.97 -10.82
C SER A 36 33.19 7.24 -10.10
N VAL A 37 32.82 7.39 -8.83
CA VAL A 37 33.47 8.28 -7.85
C VAL A 37 33.52 7.52 -6.52
N LEU A 38 34.72 7.26 -6.00
CA LEU A 38 34.91 6.62 -4.69
C LEU A 38 34.35 7.57 -3.60
N PRO A 39 33.38 7.14 -2.76
CA PRO A 39 32.79 8.01 -1.74
C PRO A 39 33.78 8.25 -0.60
N GLN A 40 33.75 9.46 -0.03
CA GLN A 40 34.43 9.77 1.22
C GLN A 40 33.81 8.93 2.35
N TYR A 41 34.61 8.07 2.97
CA TYR A 41 34.15 6.97 3.84
C TYR A 41 33.59 7.42 5.21
N SER A 42 33.76 8.67 5.65
CA SER A 42 33.25 9.12 6.96
C SER A 42 31.75 9.41 6.94
N SER A 43 31.23 10.09 5.91
CA SER A 43 29.77 10.28 5.72
C SER A 43 29.08 9.02 5.19
N SER A 44 29.82 8.09 4.60
CA SER A 44 29.27 6.81 4.14
C SER A 44 28.94 5.86 5.30
N THR A 45 29.64 5.96 6.45
CA THR A 45 29.46 5.01 7.54
C THR A 45 28.23 5.35 8.37
N GLU A 46 28.05 6.62 8.76
CA GLU A 46 26.85 7.10 9.47
C GLU A 46 25.57 6.85 8.64
N ASN A 47 25.61 7.11 7.33
CA ASN A 47 24.49 6.78 6.45
C ASN A 47 24.27 5.27 6.37
N MET A 48 25.32 4.46 6.28
CA MET A 48 25.21 3.00 6.24
C MET A 48 24.62 2.42 7.54
N ASP A 49 25.00 2.96 8.70
CA ASP A 49 24.47 2.56 10.00
C ASP A 49 22.98 2.93 10.11
N LEU A 50 22.59 4.14 9.71
CA LEU A 50 21.19 4.56 9.61
C LEU A 50 20.39 3.62 8.69
N HIS A 51 20.94 3.29 7.52
CA HIS A 51 20.32 2.36 6.57
C HIS A 51 20.13 0.96 7.16
N LEU A 52 21.13 0.44 7.87
CA LEU A 52 21.11 -0.90 8.47
C LEU A 52 20.15 -0.95 9.67
N GLU A 53 20.14 0.05 10.54
CA GLU A 53 19.17 0.19 11.64
C GLU A 53 17.76 0.27 11.06
N ALA A 54 17.52 1.22 10.14
CA ALA A 54 16.21 1.41 9.51
C ALA A 54 15.73 0.13 8.83
N LYS A 55 16.59 -0.58 8.10
CA LYS A 55 16.24 -1.85 7.46
C LYS A 55 15.89 -2.92 8.51
N THR A 56 16.79 -3.18 9.44
CA THR A 56 16.64 -4.26 10.43
C THR A 56 15.36 -4.07 11.24
N PHE A 57 15.15 -2.86 11.77
CA PHE A 57 13.99 -2.59 12.59
C PHE A 57 12.68 -2.54 11.76
N THR A 58 12.66 -1.94 10.56
CA THR A 58 11.42 -1.94 9.75
C THR A 58 11.02 -3.33 9.30
N GLU A 59 12.00 -4.19 9.01
CA GLU A 59 11.78 -5.59 8.66
C GLU A 59 11.28 -6.37 9.87
N GLN A 60 11.85 -6.14 11.06
CA GLN A 60 11.33 -6.69 12.31
C GLN A 60 9.87 -6.29 12.55
N LEU A 61 9.54 -5.00 12.41
CA LEU A 61 8.20 -4.48 12.65
C LEU A 61 7.12 -5.19 11.80
N ILE A 62 7.44 -5.53 10.55
CA ILE A 62 6.49 -6.14 9.58
C ILE A 62 6.59 -7.67 9.50
N THR A 63 7.49 -8.30 10.26
CA THR A 63 7.65 -9.77 10.28
C THR A 63 7.41 -10.38 11.65
N GLU A 64 7.53 -9.60 12.73
CA GLU A 64 7.21 -10.05 14.08
C GLU A 64 5.75 -9.81 14.43
N GLU A 65 5.19 -10.76 15.18
CA GLU A 65 3.84 -10.62 15.73
C GLU A 65 3.78 -9.59 16.87
N GLY A 66 4.91 -9.32 17.53
CA GLY A 66 4.94 -8.50 18.74
C GLY A 66 4.33 -9.24 19.94
N ARG A 67 4.93 -9.07 21.11
CA ARG A 67 4.66 -9.90 22.29
C ARG A 67 4.75 -9.11 23.58
N HIS A 68 4.00 -9.55 24.58
CA HIS A 68 4.01 -8.98 25.92
C HIS A 68 4.22 -10.06 27.00
N SER A 69 4.72 -9.63 28.15
CA SER A 69 5.00 -10.46 29.33
C SER A 69 3.92 -10.33 30.42
N PHE A 70 2.99 -9.38 30.29
CA PHE A 70 1.94 -9.15 31.31
C PHE A 70 1.09 -10.40 31.57
N GLY A 71 0.97 -10.80 32.85
CA GLY A 71 0.22 -11.98 33.27
C GLY A 71 0.86 -13.28 32.76
N GLY A 72 0.15 -14.01 31.89
CA GLY A 72 0.65 -15.21 31.23
C GLY A 72 1.40 -14.94 29.91
N GLY A 73 1.52 -13.67 29.51
CA GLY A 73 2.04 -13.25 28.20
C GLY A 73 1.07 -13.45 27.04
N GLY A 74 1.45 -13.00 25.85
CA GLY A 74 0.63 -13.11 24.63
C GLY A 74 1.11 -12.25 23.46
N GLU A 75 0.46 -12.39 22.31
CA GLU A 75 0.75 -11.67 21.05
C GLU A 75 -0.07 -10.38 20.88
N ASN A 76 -1.07 -10.16 21.73
CA ASN A 76 -1.90 -8.94 21.75
C ASN A 76 -1.24 -7.81 22.54
N TRP A 77 0.05 -7.58 22.26
CA TRP A 77 0.88 -6.62 22.98
C TRP A 77 0.31 -5.20 22.91
N GLU A 78 -0.43 -4.86 21.85
CA GLU A 78 -1.07 -3.56 21.66
C GLU A 78 -2.12 -3.23 22.72
N LYS A 79 -2.64 -4.25 23.41
CA LYS A 79 -3.57 -4.09 24.55
C LYS A 79 -2.86 -4.00 25.89
N ASN A 80 -1.57 -4.35 25.92
CA ASN A 80 -0.75 -4.46 27.14
C ASN A 80 0.52 -3.58 27.06
N SER A 81 0.59 -2.69 26.06
CA SER A 81 1.76 -1.84 25.75
C SER A 81 1.95 -0.68 26.71
N SER A 82 1.36 -0.74 27.91
CA SER A 82 1.32 0.36 28.88
C SER A 82 2.68 0.71 29.48
N THR A 83 3.68 -0.16 29.34
CA THR A 83 5.04 0.02 29.88
C THR A 83 6.05 -0.79 29.07
N VAL A 84 7.33 -0.37 29.10
CA VAL A 84 8.46 -1.12 28.53
C VAL A 84 8.55 -2.53 29.12
N GLU A 85 8.35 -2.67 30.43
CA GLU A 85 8.48 -3.95 31.15
C GLU A 85 7.47 -5.01 30.69
N ASN A 86 6.31 -4.56 30.22
CA ASN A 86 5.25 -5.43 29.73
C ASN A 86 5.44 -5.82 28.27
N THR A 87 6.26 -5.10 27.48
CA THR A 87 6.42 -5.35 26.05
C THR A 87 7.75 -6.05 25.78
N GLU A 88 7.69 -7.28 25.25
CA GLU A 88 8.88 -8.06 24.90
C GLU A 88 9.37 -7.77 23.48
N ALA A 89 8.43 -7.58 22.55
CA ALA A 89 8.72 -7.32 21.15
C ALA A 89 7.62 -6.44 20.55
N VAL A 90 8.01 -5.48 19.71
CA VAL A 90 7.06 -4.64 18.95
C VAL A 90 7.01 -5.11 17.51
N GLY A 91 5.84 -5.59 17.11
CA GLY A 91 5.57 -6.06 15.76
C GLY A 91 4.13 -5.78 15.40
N ILE A 92 3.85 -5.43 14.15
CA ILE A 92 2.48 -5.19 13.67
C ILE A 92 1.97 -6.32 12.78
N ALA A 93 2.74 -7.40 12.64
CA ALA A 93 2.39 -8.49 11.76
C ALA A 93 1.49 -9.52 12.48
N SER A 94 0.67 -10.26 11.74
CA SER A 94 0.05 -11.54 12.18
C SER A 94 0.76 -12.76 11.58
N ASP A 95 1.49 -12.53 10.50
CA ASP A 95 2.30 -13.50 9.76
C ASP A 95 3.32 -12.68 8.96
N TYR A 96 4.32 -13.33 8.36
CA TYR A 96 5.36 -12.68 7.57
C TYR A 96 4.79 -11.69 6.54
N HIS A 97 5.03 -10.39 6.74
CA HIS A 97 4.52 -9.25 5.95
C HIS A 97 3.00 -9.04 5.96
N VAL A 98 2.23 -9.71 6.81
CA VAL A 98 0.77 -9.49 6.92
C VAL A 98 0.51 -8.61 8.15
N ILE A 99 0.14 -7.35 7.95
CA ILE A 99 -0.15 -6.39 9.02
C ILE A 99 -1.52 -6.65 9.66
N GLU A 100 -1.57 -6.64 10.99
CA GLU A 100 -2.80 -6.60 11.77
C GLU A 100 -3.29 -5.15 11.94
N ARG A 101 -4.54 -4.90 11.52
CA ARG A 101 -5.16 -3.57 11.63
C ARG A 101 -5.16 -3.05 13.06
N SER A 102 -5.49 -3.90 14.04
CA SER A 102 -5.53 -3.52 15.47
C SER A 102 -4.18 -3.01 15.98
N LYS A 103 -3.08 -3.68 15.60
CA LYS A 103 -1.72 -3.30 16.01
C LYS A 103 -1.27 -2.00 15.34
N LEU A 104 -1.58 -1.83 14.05
CA LEU A 104 -1.33 -0.57 13.33
C LEU A 104 -2.11 0.61 13.96
N ASP A 105 -3.39 0.39 14.29
CA ASP A 105 -4.26 1.40 14.88
C ASP A 105 -3.78 1.82 16.28
N ALA A 106 -3.17 0.90 17.02
CA ALA A 106 -2.62 1.14 18.35
C ALA A 106 -1.34 2.00 18.36
N LEU A 107 -0.63 2.16 17.24
CA LEU A 107 0.53 3.06 17.17
C LEU A 107 0.10 4.52 17.29
N GLN A 108 0.76 5.32 18.13
CA GLN A 108 0.41 6.73 18.35
C GLN A 108 1.64 7.64 18.31
N THR A 109 1.59 8.74 17.56
CA THR A 109 2.71 9.71 17.61
C THR A 109 2.83 10.38 18.98
N ALA A 110 1.71 10.67 19.64
CA ALA A 110 1.66 11.27 20.97
C ALA A 110 0.47 10.72 21.75
N THR A 111 0.56 10.71 23.08
CA THR A 111 -0.53 10.29 23.96
C THR A 111 -1.68 11.29 23.88
N VAL A 112 -2.86 10.84 23.48
CA VAL A 112 -4.08 11.67 23.44
C VAL A 112 -5.11 11.11 24.41
N GLY A 113 -5.52 11.90 25.40
CA GLY A 113 -6.76 11.66 26.15
C GLY A 113 -6.92 10.32 26.86
N GLY A 114 -5.87 9.81 27.54
CA GLY A 114 -5.95 8.56 28.31
C GLY A 114 -6.03 7.28 27.46
N ASN A 115 -5.79 7.39 26.15
CA ASN A 115 -5.75 6.26 25.23
C ASN A 115 -4.49 5.40 25.47
N THR A 116 -4.63 4.07 25.41
CA THR A 116 -3.61 3.08 25.86
C THR A 116 -2.69 2.57 24.74
N GLY A 117 -2.72 3.20 23.55
CA GLY A 117 -1.88 2.79 22.43
C GLY A 117 -0.39 3.10 22.68
N LEU A 118 0.50 2.41 21.97
CA LEU A 118 1.94 2.62 22.09
C LEU A 118 2.33 3.96 21.48
N ASN A 119 2.75 4.91 22.33
CA ASN A 119 3.21 6.19 21.82
C ASN A 119 4.64 6.09 21.27
N TYR A 120 5.05 7.07 20.46
CA TYR A 120 6.34 7.03 19.77
C TYR A 120 7.55 7.07 20.74
N SER A 121 7.44 7.76 21.87
CA SER A 121 8.51 7.79 22.88
C SER A 121 8.68 6.42 23.57
N GLU A 122 7.58 5.76 23.92
CA GLU A 122 7.59 4.40 24.44
C GLU A 122 8.14 3.42 23.42
N PHE A 123 7.69 3.55 22.17
CA PHE A 123 8.18 2.76 21.05
C PHE A 123 9.70 2.85 20.93
N LYS A 124 10.28 4.06 20.92
CA LYS A 124 11.74 4.24 20.89
C LYS A 124 12.44 3.60 22.09
N ASN A 125 11.85 3.70 23.28
CA ASN A 125 12.43 3.12 24.49
C ASN A 125 12.44 1.58 24.44
N ILE A 126 11.40 0.96 23.88
CA ILE A 126 11.29 -0.50 23.76
C ILE A 126 12.22 -1.03 22.67
N THR A 127 12.17 -0.44 21.47
CA THR A 127 12.96 -0.89 20.32
C THR A 127 14.43 -0.51 20.43
N ARG A 128 14.76 0.46 21.30
CA ARG A 128 16.11 1.00 21.51
C ARG A 128 16.77 1.53 20.24
N VAL A 129 15.97 1.95 19.27
CA VAL A 129 16.48 2.59 18.05
C VAL A 129 17.13 3.93 18.38
N GLU A 130 18.30 4.19 17.81
CA GLU A 130 19.06 5.40 18.09
C GLU A 130 18.48 6.58 17.31
N ASN A 131 18.10 6.36 16.05
CA ASN A 131 17.64 7.39 15.13
C ASN A 131 16.15 7.75 15.27
N GLN A 132 15.73 8.81 14.60
CA GLN A 132 14.33 9.22 14.53
C GLN A 132 13.68 8.67 13.26
N TYR A 133 12.41 8.32 13.37
CA TYR A 133 11.65 7.66 12.33
C TYR A 133 10.26 8.26 12.20
N ARG A 134 9.84 8.48 10.96
CA ARG A 134 8.44 8.73 10.60
C ARG A 134 7.98 7.66 9.64
N PHE A 135 6.86 7.04 9.94
CA PHE A 135 6.21 6.04 9.13
C PHE A 135 4.93 6.62 8.55
N ASN A 136 4.76 6.46 7.25
CA ASN A 136 3.56 6.83 6.52
C ASN A 136 3.03 5.57 5.82
N PHE A 137 1.94 5.04 6.34
CA PHE A 137 1.30 3.84 5.84
C PHE A 137 0.25 4.22 4.80
N VAL A 138 0.44 3.72 3.58
CA VAL A 138 -0.42 3.96 2.44
C VAL A 138 -0.98 2.61 1.97
N TRP A 139 -2.28 2.43 2.13
CA TRP A 139 -3.00 1.28 1.59
C TRP A 139 -3.17 1.43 0.08
N LEU A 140 -2.94 0.36 -0.66
CA LEU A 140 -2.91 0.33 -2.12
C LEU A 140 -3.92 -0.68 -2.70
N PRO A 141 -5.23 -0.54 -2.43
CA PRO A 141 -6.22 -1.48 -2.95
C PRO A 141 -6.19 -1.53 -4.48
N THR A 142 -6.30 -2.74 -5.01
CA THR A 142 -6.31 -2.98 -6.45
C THR A 142 -7.73 -3.19 -6.97
N VAL A 143 -8.06 -2.53 -8.08
CA VAL A 143 -9.34 -2.71 -8.78
C VAL A 143 -9.07 -3.50 -10.04
N GLN A 144 -9.66 -4.68 -10.11
CA GLN A 144 -9.58 -5.55 -11.28
C GLN A 144 -10.59 -5.05 -12.33
N THR A 145 -10.09 -4.50 -13.43
CA THR A 145 -10.86 -4.01 -14.57
C THR A 145 -10.66 -4.92 -15.79
N ASN A 146 -10.71 -6.22 -15.57
CA ASN A 146 -10.39 -7.26 -16.56
C ASN A 146 -11.43 -7.36 -17.68
N TYR A 147 -12.64 -6.88 -17.45
CA TYR A 147 -13.67 -6.85 -18.48
C TYR A 147 -13.52 -5.58 -19.32
N SER A 148 -13.80 -5.70 -20.61
CA SER A 148 -13.74 -4.56 -21.53
C SER A 148 -14.88 -4.57 -22.52
N PHE A 149 -15.17 -3.38 -23.05
CA PHE A 149 -16.13 -3.19 -24.14
C PHE A 149 -15.65 -2.07 -25.06
N GLN A 150 -16.27 -1.98 -26.23
CA GLN A 150 -16.07 -0.85 -27.15
C GLN A 150 -17.14 0.19 -26.89
N LYS A 151 -16.84 1.49 -26.85
CA LYS A 151 -17.79 2.60 -26.55
C LYS A 151 -19.09 2.64 -27.37
N THR A 152 -19.20 1.86 -28.44
CA THR A 152 -20.43 1.77 -29.25
C THR A 152 -21.25 0.53 -28.95
N GLN A 153 -20.75 -0.33 -28.07
CA GLN A 153 -21.27 -1.65 -27.72
C GLN A 153 -21.03 -1.94 -26.23
N PRO A 154 -21.57 -1.14 -25.30
CA PRO A 154 -21.51 -1.46 -23.89
C PRO A 154 -22.25 -2.78 -23.61
N PRO A 155 -21.82 -3.54 -22.58
CA PRO A 155 -22.50 -4.76 -22.19
C PRO A 155 -23.92 -4.46 -21.70
N ALA A 156 -24.82 -5.42 -21.90
CA ALA A 156 -26.18 -5.35 -21.34
C ALA A 156 -26.22 -5.79 -19.86
N ASP A 157 -25.21 -6.53 -19.41
CA ASP A 157 -25.05 -6.97 -18.02
C ASP A 157 -23.55 -6.93 -17.62
N PRO A 158 -23.14 -6.03 -16.72
CA PRO A 158 -23.95 -4.95 -16.18
C PRO A 158 -24.39 -3.98 -17.28
N ASN A 159 -25.57 -3.35 -17.13
CA ASN A 159 -26.04 -2.33 -18.08
C ASN A 159 -25.27 -1.02 -17.85
N ILE A 160 -24.18 -0.81 -18.60
CA ILE A 160 -23.30 0.36 -18.45
C ILE A 160 -23.87 1.53 -19.25
N ILE A 161 -24.22 2.61 -18.55
CA ILE A 161 -24.55 3.90 -19.16
C ILE A 161 -23.28 4.76 -19.14
N GLU A 162 -22.74 5.01 -20.34
CA GLU A 162 -21.45 5.66 -20.53
C GLU A 162 -21.44 7.15 -20.12
N PRO A 163 -20.27 7.69 -19.72
CA PRO A 163 -20.11 9.12 -19.50
C PRO A 163 -20.39 9.96 -20.75
N LYS A 164 -21.03 11.11 -20.55
CA LYS A 164 -21.35 12.06 -21.64
C LYS A 164 -20.29 13.14 -21.84
N THR A 165 -19.16 13.05 -21.13
CA THR A 165 -18.13 14.10 -21.12
C THR A 165 -17.32 14.11 -22.42
N LYS A 166 -16.81 15.29 -22.79
CA LYS A 166 -15.89 15.42 -23.95
C LYS A 166 -14.63 14.58 -23.78
N LYS A 167 -14.11 14.47 -22.54
CA LYS A 167 -12.94 13.64 -22.24
C LYS A 167 -13.23 12.17 -22.58
N TYR A 168 -14.38 11.63 -22.16
CA TYR A 168 -14.78 10.26 -22.52
C TYR A 168 -14.94 10.05 -24.02
N GLN A 169 -15.61 11.00 -24.70
CA GLN A 169 -15.81 10.96 -26.15
C GLN A 169 -14.47 10.93 -26.91
N ASN A 170 -13.48 11.67 -26.43
CA ASN A 170 -12.14 11.75 -27.01
C ASN A 170 -11.18 10.61 -26.58
N ALA A 171 -11.57 9.78 -25.61
CA ALA A 171 -10.78 8.62 -25.21
C ALA A 171 -10.73 7.54 -26.31
N GLY A 172 -9.84 6.57 -26.15
CA GLY A 172 -9.76 5.38 -26.98
C GLY A 172 -11.07 4.58 -26.99
N ASN A 173 -11.23 3.71 -27.99
CA ASN A 173 -12.49 2.97 -28.17
C ASN A 173 -12.69 1.85 -27.14
N SER A 174 -11.58 1.28 -26.64
CA SER A 174 -11.62 0.22 -25.62
C SER A 174 -11.75 0.84 -24.23
N VAL A 175 -12.75 0.38 -23.48
CA VAL A 175 -13.03 0.79 -22.11
C VAL A 175 -12.96 -0.45 -21.23
N HIS A 176 -12.18 -0.36 -20.15
CA HIS A 176 -12.07 -1.41 -19.16
C HIS A 176 -12.95 -1.08 -17.96
N TYR A 177 -13.50 -2.10 -17.33
CA TYR A 177 -14.42 -1.90 -16.22
C TYR A 177 -14.35 -2.99 -15.17
N GLY A 178 -14.70 -2.61 -13.95
CA GLY A 178 -14.62 -3.44 -12.77
C GLY A 178 -15.28 -2.76 -11.58
N SER A 179 -15.29 -3.46 -10.45
CA SER A 179 -15.82 -2.94 -9.20
C SER A 179 -14.89 -3.28 -8.05
N VAL A 180 -14.98 -2.49 -6.98
CA VAL A 180 -14.25 -2.72 -5.74
C VAL A 180 -15.10 -2.29 -4.56
N ASP A 181 -15.03 -3.04 -3.46
CA ASP A 181 -15.64 -2.64 -2.20
C ASP A 181 -14.63 -1.83 -1.38
N LEU A 182 -14.96 -0.57 -1.13
CA LEU A 182 -14.15 0.34 -0.33
C LEU A 182 -14.99 0.88 0.83
N ASN A 183 -14.53 0.69 2.06
CA ASN A 183 -15.25 1.11 3.28
C ASN A 183 -16.71 0.60 3.36
N GLY A 184 -17.00 -0.59 2.83
CA GLY A 184 -18.34 -1.19 2.85
C GLY A 184 -19.29 -0.66 1.76
N LEU A 185 -18.79 0.14 0.83
CA LEU A 185 -19.53 0.61 -0.34
C LEU A 185 -18.90 0.06 -1.62
N THR A 186 -19.73 -0.40 -2.56
CA THR A 186 -19.27 -0.90 -3.85
C THR A 186 -19.13 0.26 -4.83
N TYR A 187 -17.93 0.44 -5.37
CA TYR A 187 -17.64 1.42 -6.41
C TYR A 187 -17.44 0.72 -7.74
N ASN A 188 -18.20 1.12 -8.75
CA ASN A 188 -18.05 0.69 -10.13
C ASN A 188 -17.14 1.68 -10.86
N MET A 189 -16.29 1.17 -11.74
CA MET A 189 -15.23 1.97 -12.36
C MET A 189 -15.10 1.71 -13.85
N LEU A 190 -14.82 2.78 -14.60
CA LEU A 190 -14.41 2.71 -15.99
C LEU A 190 -13.00 3.29 -16.14
N ALA A 191 -12.08 2.49 -16.68
CA ALA A 191 -10.76 2.94 -17.08
C ALA A 191 -10.73 3.18 -18.59
N THR A 192 -10.31 4.39 -18.97
CA THR A 192 -10.21 4.80 -20.39
C THR A 192 -8.81 5.24 -20.73
N SER A 193 -8.45 5.14 -22.02
CA SER A 193 -7.12 5.52 -22.51
C SER A 193 -7.14 6.80 -23.34
N HIS A 194 -6.08 7.57 -23.29
CA HIS A 194 -5.78 8.63 -24.24
C HIS A 194 -4.44 8.34 -24.90
N GLN A 195 -4.36 8.47 -26.22
CA GLN A 195 -3.15 8.20 -26.99
C GLN A 195 -2.56 6.78 -26.74
N GLY A 196 -3.41 5.79 -26.44
CA GLY A 196 -3.01 4.40 -26.22
C GLY A 196 -2.51 4.07 -24.81
N ILE A 197 -2.59 5.02 -23.88
CA ILE A 197 -2.20 4.87 -22.46
C ILE A 197 -3.46 5.06 -21.59
N TYR A 198 -3.72 4.12 -20.69
CA TYR A 198 -4.77 4.25 -19.68
C TYR A 198 -4.31 5.22 -18.59
N ASP A 199 -5.08 6.28 -18.42
CA ASP A 199 -4.73 7.43 -17.58
C ASP A 199 -5.96 8.09 -16.92
N SER A 200 -7.16 7.56 -17.15
CA SER A 200 -8.41 8.21 -16.79
C SER A 200 -9.38 7.21 -16.17
N LEU A 201 -9.94 7.55 -15.00
CA LEU A 201 -10.87 6.74 -14.23
C LEU A 201 -12.20 7.49 -14.03
N TYR A 202 -13.30 6.83 -14.34
CA TYR A 202 -14.64 7.25 -13.92
C TYR A 202 -15.09 6.35 -12.77
N VAL A 203 -15.79 6.89 -11.78
CA VAL A 203 -16.15 6.17 -10.55
C VAL A 203 -17.61 6.48 -10.21
N GLU A 204 -18.39 5.44 -9.95
CA GLU A 204 -19.79 5.57 -9.56
C GLU A 204 -20.12 4.62 -8.41
N GLU A 205 -20.88 5.08 -7.42
CA GLU A 205 -21.24 4.28 -6.26
C GLU A 205 -22.52 3.45 -6.54
N GLY A 206 -22.43 2.13 -6.34
CA GLY A 206 -23.56 1.20 -6.34
C GLY A 206 -24.26 0.95 -7.68
N ASN A 207 -24.05 1.79 -8.69
CA ASN A 207 -24.73 1.67 -9.99
C ASN A 207 -23.75 1.81 -11.18
N TRP A 208 -24.17 1.38 -12.37
CA TRP A 208 -23.38 1.44 -13.60
C TRP A 208 -23.79 2.62 -14.50
N ASN A 209 -24.18 3.75 -13.91
CA ASN A 209 -24.61 4.93 -14.63
C ASN A 209 -23.65 6.11 -14.48
N PHE A 210 -22.69 6.19 -15.39
CA PHE A 210 -21.70 7.25 -15.42
C PHE A 210 -22.17 8.49 -16.20
N SER A 211 -23.42 8.54 -16.65
CA SER A 211 -23.91 9.68 -17.44
C SER A 211 -23.95 11.00 -16.66
N ASN A 212 -24.00 10.91 -15.33
CA ASN A 212 -23.93 12.02 -14.39
C ASN A 212 -22.55 12.16 -13.75
N SER A 213 -21.51 11.54 -14.33
CA SER A 213 -20.12 11.64 -13.85
C SER A 213 -19.86 13.04 -13.33
N ASN A 214 -19.51 13.15 -12.05
CA ASN A 214 -19.37 14.43 -11.38
C ASN A 214 -18.44 15.38 -12.18
N SER A 215 -18.52 16.68 -11.93
CA SER A 215 -17.78 17.67 -12.72
C SER A 215 -16.24 17.55 -12.66
N LYS A 216 -15.70 16.68 -11.79
CA LYS A 216 -14.26 16.41 -11.67
C LYS A 216 -13.79 15.21 -12.47
N GLU A 217 -14.70 14.39 -12.99
CA GLU A 217 -14.34 13.19 -13.73
C GLU A 217 -13.97 13.45 -15.20
N PRO A 218 -13.10 12.59 -15.77
CA PRO A 218 -12.38 11.47 -15.13
C PRO A 218 -11.23 11.93 -14.24
N TYR A 219 -10.89 11.08 -13.27
CA TYR A 219 -9.73 11.21 -12.40
C TYR A 219 -8.46 10.66 -13.07
N ALA A 220 -7.37 11.42 -12.96
CA ALA A 220 -6.02 11.05 -13.39
C ALA A 220 -5.16 10.57 -12.21
N PRO A 221 -4.00 9.92 -12.45
CA PRO A 221 -3.07 9.56 -11.39
C PRO A 221 -2.71 10.75 -10.50
N GLY A 222 -2.82 10.55 -9.19
CA GLY A 222 -2.60 11.57 -8.17
C GLY A 222 -3.86 12.32 -7.74
N GLU A 223 -4.96 12.25 -8.48
CA GLU A 223 -6.20 12.95 -8.15
C GLU A 223 -7.03 12.22 -7.09
N LYS A 224 -7.70 13.01 -6.25
CA LYS A 224 -8.59 12.53 -5.19
C LYS A 224 -9.94 12.17 -5.78
N ILE A 225 -10.41 10.95 -5.53
CA ILE A 225 -11.77 10.50 -5.88
C ILE A 225 -12.75 11.25 -4.96
N VAL A 226 -13.80 11.85 -5.53
CA VAL A 226 -14.73 12.73 -4.79
C VAL A 226 -15.31 12.03 -3.57
N GLU A 227 -15.47 12.81 -2.49
CA GLU A 227 -16.13 12.42 -1.22
C GLU A 227 -15.44 11.30 -0.43
N ASN A 228 -14.28 10.81 -0.88
CA ASN A 228 -13.51 9.77 -0.20
C ASN A 228 -12.03 10.13 -0.07
N ASP A 229 -11.33 9.56 0.91
CA ASP A 229 -9.86 9.74 1.07
C ASP A 229 -9.02 8.82 0.16
N PHE A 230 -9.60 8.38 -0.95
CA PHE A 230 -8.95 7.58 -1.97
C PHE A 230 -8.45 8.47 -3.12
N TYR A 231 -7.31 8.09 -3.66
CA TYR A 231 -6.70 8.74 -4.81
C TYR A 231 -6.38 7.70 -5.88
N VAL A 232 -6.43 8.11 -7.14
CA VAL A 232 -5.92 7.26 -8.22
C VAL A 232 -4.39 7.17 -8.07
N GLY A 233 -3.87 5.96 -7.94
CA GLY A 233 -2.44 5.69 -7.88
C GLY A 233 -1.86 5.56 -9.28
N SER A 234 -2.29 4.53 -10.01
CA SER A 234 -1.80 4.23 -11.36
C SER A 234 -2.72 3.26 -12.10
N PHE A 235 -2.43 3.05 -13.39
CA PHE A 235 -3.10 2.07 -14.25
C PHE A 235 -2.07 1.08 -14.79
N GLN A 236 -2.48 -0.18 -14.95
CA GLN A 236 -1.68 -1.16 -15.66
C GLN A 236 -1.65 -0.82 -17.15
N ASN A 237 -0.46 -0.61 -17.71
CA ASN A 237 -0.25 -0.26 -19.11
C ASN A 237 0.70 -1.25 -19.82
N ARG A 238 0.70 -2.52 -19.38
CA ARG A 238 1.49 -3.59 -20.01
C ARG A 238 0.86 -4.01 -21.33
N GLU A 239 1.68 -4.35 -22.33
CA GLU A 239 1.25 -4.57 -23.71
C GLU A 239 -0.01 -5.44 -23.89
N ASN A 240 -0.13 -6.54 -23.14
CA ASN A 240 -1.25 -7.49 -23.25
C ASN A 240 -2.40 -7.25 -22.26
N ASP A 241 -2.20 -6.39 -21.27
CA ASP A 241 -3.10 -6.23 -20.11
C ASP A 241 -3.36 -4.74 -19.81
N ARG A 242 -3.37 -3.90 -20.85
CA ARG A 242 -3.55 -2.45 -20.66
C ARG A 242 -4.96 -2.18 -20.12
N GLY A 243 -5.05 -1.36 -19.08
CA GLY A 243 -6.30 -0.98 -18.45
C GLY A 243 -6.96 -2.08 -17.63
N SER A 244 -6.35 -3.26 -17.48
CA SER A 244 -6.94 -4.38 -16.73
C SER A 244 -6.88 -4.22 -15.20
N LEU A 245 -6.11 -3.25 -14.72
CA LEU A 245 -5.95 -2.99 -13.30
C LEU A 245 -5.76 -1.50 -13.03
N VAL A 246 -6.42 -1.03 -11.97
CA VAL A 246 -6.26 0.31 -11.42
C VAL A 246 -5.78 0.18 -9.97
N ILE A 247 -4.70 0.85 -9.62
CA ILE A 247 -4.23 0.95 -8.24
C ILE A 247 -4.82 2.20 -7.64
N ILE A 248 -5.54 2.05 -6.55
CA ILE A 248 -6.03 3.16 -5.73
C ILE A 248 -5.10 3.29 -4.52
N ARG A 249 -4.95 4.49 -3.98
CA ARG A 249 -4.16 4.73 -2.76
C ARG A 249 -4.97 5.49 -1.73
N ARG A 250 -4.78 5.13 -0.46
CA ARG A 250 -5.28 5.88 0.70
C ARG A 250 -4.23 5.86 1.79
N LYS A 251 -3.92 7.03 2.33
CA LYS A 251 -3.14 7.12 3.55
C LYS A 251 -4.00 6.62 4.72
N ILE A 252 -3.49 5.64 5.46
CA ILE A 252 -4.21 5.01 6.56
C ILE A 252 -3.62 5.34 7.93
N LYS A 253 -2.32 5.64 8.02
CA LYS A 253 -1.67 5.95 9.29
C LYS A 253 -0.41 6.79 9.11
N ASP A 254 -0.20 7.75 10.01
CA ASP A 254 1.11 8.33 10.32
C ASP A 254 1.53 7.86 11.71
N PHE A 255 2.82 7.55 11.86
CA PHE A 255 3.42 7.26 13.16
C PHE A 255 4.81 7.90 13.24
N GLY A 256 5.11 8.54 14.37
CA GLY A 256 6.37 9.25 14.58
C GLY A 256 6.30 10.76 14.41
N PRO A 257 7.36 11.49 14.81
CA PRO A 257 7.39 12.94 14.88
C PRO A 257 7.40 13.59 13.50
N THR A 258 7.08 14.88 13.48
CA THR A 258 7.19 15.69 12.27
C THR A 258 8.67 16.03 12.02
N VAL A 259 9.11 15.79 10.78
CA VAL A 259 10.47 16.13 10.33
C VAL A 259 10.59 17.65 10.19
N ASN A 260 11.64 18.22 10.77
CA ASN A 260 11.95 19.65 10.58
C ASN A 260 12.50 19.89 9.18
N ARG A 261 12.16 21.04 8.56
CA ARG A 261 12.53 21.35 7.16
C ARG A 261 14.04 21.37 6.88
N ASN A 262 14.87 21.55 7.91
CA ASN A 262 16.33 21.68 7.78
C ASN A 262 17.06 20.37 8.14
N THR A 263 16.34 19.30 8.41
CA THR A 263 16.92 18.01 8.75
C THR A 263 17.23 17.24 7.47
N GLU A 264 18.47 16.78 7.32
CA GLU A 264 18.81 15.81 6.29
C GLU A 264 18.15 14.48 6.62
N VAL A 265 17.39 13.94 5.67
CA VAL A 265 16.61 12.71 5.89
C VAL A 265 16.88 11.70 4.82
N THR A 266 16.78 10.43 5.20
CA THR A 266 16.76 9.32 4.24
C THR A 266 15.38 8.69 4.22
N THR A 267 14.84 8.42 3.04
CA THR A 267 13.50 7.81 2.89
C THR A 267 13.60 6.45 2.21
N PHE A 268 12.80 5.50 2.70
CA PHE A 268 12.73 4.14 2.21
C PHE A 268 11.29 3.71 2.03
N ASP A 269 11.02 2.92 0.99
CA ASP A 269 9.77 2.19 0.88
C ASP A 269 9.95 0.76 1.42
N ARG A 270 8.95 0.31 2.19
CA ARG A 270 8.72 -1.09 2.54
C ARG A 270 7.31 -1.49 2.10
N PHE A 271 7.12 -2.77 1.88
CA PHE A 271 5.85 -3.30 1.42
C PHE A 271 5.39 -4.43 2.33
N ALA A 272 4.09 -4.44 2.61
CA ALA A 272 3.41 -5.44 3.40
C ALA A 272 1.99 -5.64 2.84
N VAL A 273 1.19 -6.47 3.50
CA VAL A 273 -0.19 -6.78 3.13
C VAL A 273 -1.09 -6.43 4.31
N LEU A 274 -2.21 -5.75 4.06
CA LEU A 274 -3.27 -5.49 5.03
C LEU A 274 -4.60 -5.90 4.41
N GLU A 275 -5.30 -6.84 5.05
CA GLU A 275 -6.61 -7.34 4.59
C GLU A 275 -6.57 -7.90 3.14
N GLY A 276 -5.47 -8.54 2.79
CA GLY A 276 -5.26 -9.12 1.46
C GLY A 276 -4.75 -8.15 0.40
N GLU A 277 -4.70 -6.84 0.70
CA GLU A 277 -4.27 -5.81 -0.25
C GLU A 277 -2.90 -5.22 0.13
N PRO A 278 -2.11 -4.73 -0.84
CA PRO A 278 -0.79 -4.17 -0.55
C PRO A 278 -0.85 -2.90 0.31
N VAL A 279 0.16 -2.75 1.16
CA VAL A 279 0.46 -1.52 1.90
C VAL A 279 1.89 -1.12 1.58
N ARG A 280 2.07 0.15 1.22
CA ARG A 280 3.39 0.79 1.18
C ARG A 280 3.62 1.54 2.48
N ILE A 281 4.76 1.29 3.10
CA ILE A 281 5.23 1.98 4.29
C ILE A 281 6.41 2.84 3.86
N GLU A 282 6.17 4.15 3.78
CA GLU A 282 7.22 5.13 3.56
C GLU A 282 7.85 5.45 4.92
N VAL A 283 9.13 5.15 5.05
CA VAL A 283 9.91 5.30 6.28
C VAL A 283 10.94 6.41 6.06
N THR A 284 10.77 7.53 6.74
CA THR A 284 11.74 8.62 6.79
C THR A 284 12.57 8.49 8.06
N ALA A 285 13.90 8.45 7.94
CA ALA A 285 14.84 8.30 9.04
C ALA A 285 15.88 9.44 9.07
N TRP A 286 16.27 9.88 10.27
CA TRP A 286 17.24 10.97 10.50
C TRP A 286 17.79 11.00 11.94
#